data_AF-A0A831M850-F1
#
_entry.id   AF-A0A831M850-F1
#
_cell.length_a   1.000
_cell.length_b   1.000
_cell.length_c   1.000
_cell.angle_alpha   90.00
_cell.angle_beta   90.00
_cell.angle_gamma   90.00
#
_symmetry.space_group_name_H-M   'P 1'
#
loop_
_entity.id
_entity.type
_entity.pdbx_description
1 polymer ?
#
loop_
_entity_poly.entity_id
_entity_poly.type
_entity_poly.pdbx_seq_one_letter_code
_entity_poly.pdbx_strand_id
1 'polypeptide(L)'
;MNRNAIDFDNHEPPLSAIGSPRAPDPLGILPERRIMRVTSTILTLTAAATLLAQSPPITEQAARGKVLFFETTKGKPCATCHQMEGKGSEAGPDLKMIAALSPKGIIMAVLSSRTAYMQEVKTSTGQTFPGLLKGQAGDVSTYYDFSATPPAKRELKKAEIADTKDNAQWKHPPESTGYTKEELADVIAYVRWAGKGHTTPVKPGDMNP
;
A
#
# COMPACT_ATOMS: atom_id res chain seq x y z
N MET A 1 -3.67 -40.32 54.18
CA MET A 1 -2.47 -40.82 54.87
C MET A 1 -1.24 -40.09 54.34
N ASN A 2 -0.30 -39.76 55.25
CA ASN A 2 1.14 -39.44 55.07
C ASN A 2 1.57 -38.40 54.02
N ARG A 3 2.09 -37.22 54.36
CA ARG A 3 3.33 -36.88 55.12
C ARG A 3 4.62 -37.43 54.50
N ASN A 4 5.44 -36.55 53.92
CA ASN A 4 6.69 -36.10 54.56
C ASN A 4 7.25 -34.83 53.89
N ALA A 5 7.75 -33.92 54.71
CA ALA A 5 8.65 -32.83 54.32
C ALA A 5 10.09 -33.22 54.69
N ILE A 6 11.09 -32.54 54.12
CA ILE A 6 12.44 -32.46 54.67
C ILE A 6 12.88 -30.99 54.55
N ASP A 7 13.58 -30.50 55.57
CA ASP A 7 13.76 -29.09 55.89
C ASP A 7 15.18 -28.80 56.42
N PHE A 8 15.56 -27.52 56.44
CA PHE A 8 16.76 -26.86 57.04
C PHE A 8 18.07 -27.61 57.38
N ASP A 9 19.20 -27.04 56.90
CA ASP A 9 20.21 -26.32 57.74
C ASP A 9 21.17 -25.56 56.77
N ASN A 10 21.50 -24.26 56.86
CA ASN A 10 21.89 -23.33 57.95
C ASN A 10 23.27 -23.58 58.58
N HIS A 11 24.25 -22.73 58.23
CA HIS A 11 25.28 -22.20 59.14
C HIS A 11 25.87 -20.87 58.57
N GLU A 12 26.00 -19.86 59.43
CA GLU A 12 26.46 -18.49 59.12
C GLU A 12 27.88 -18.18 59.74
N PRO A 13 28.33 -16.91 59.97
CA PRO A 13 28.94 -16.00 58.97
C PRO A 13 30.45 -15.71 59.22
N PRO A 14 31.01 -14.63 59.87
CA PRO A 14 30.49 -13.33 60.33
C PRO A 14 31.36 -12.04 60.05
N LEU A 15 30.82 -10.89 60.51
CA LEU A 15 31.48 -9.67 61.05
C LEU A 15 32.12 -8.55 60.17
N SER A 16 31.37 -7.43 60.09
CA SER A 16 31.75 -6.03 60.47
C SER A 16 32.79 -5.24 59.62
N ALA A 17 32.83 -3.90 59.61
CA ALA A 17 32.12 -2.82 60.32
C ALA A 17 31.86 -1.63 59.34
N ILE A 18 30.74 -0.89 59.35
CA ILE A 18 30.36 0.24 60.24
C ILE A 18 31.48 1.26 60.55
N GLY A 19 31.33 2.50 60.06
CA GLY A 19 32.17 3.65 60.45
C GLY A 19 31.74 4.96 59.77
N SER A 20 31.18 5.90 60.54
CA SER A 20 30.79 7.25 60.11
C SER A 20 31.43 8.29 61.08
N PRO A 21 31.11 9.59 61.01
CA PRO A 21 31.82 10.61 60.26
C PRO A 21 32.70 11.51 61.16
N ARG A 22 33.44 12.47 60.55
CA ARG A 22 34.03 13.61 61.29
C ARG A 22 34.04 14.88 60.46
N ALA A 23 33.70 15.99 61.11
CA ALA A 23 33.77 17.37 60.63
C ALA A 23 34.63 18.19 61.61
N PRO A 24 34.72 19.52 61.46
CA PRO A 24 35.16 20.33 60.32
C PRO A 24 36.48 21.07 60.65
N ASP A 25 36.92 22.04 59.85
CA ASP A 25 37.71 23.18 60.36
C ASP A 25 37.47 24.48 59.54
N PRO A 26 37.60 25.70 60.12
CA PRO A 26 36.96 26.91 59.57
C PRO A 26 37.88 28.11 59.23
N LEU A 27 37.22 29.21 58.81
CA LEU A 27 37.67 30.62 58.72
C LEU A 27 38.57 31.02 57.52
N GLY A 28 38.15 32.07 56.78
CA GLY A 28 38.93 32.55 55.62
C GLY A 28 38.46 33.75 54.77
N ILE A 29 37.42 34.52 55.15
CA ILE A 29 37.16 35.93 54.73
C ILE A 29 36.90 36.23 53.21
N LEU A 30 35.97 37.17 52.97
CA LEU A 30 35.44 37.67 51.67
C LEU A 30 36.29 38.83 51.08
N PRO A 31 35.93 39.51 49.95
CA PRO A 31 34.98 39.24 48.85
C PRO A 31 35.59 39.41 47.43
N GLU A 32 34.79 39.22 46.37
CA GLU A 32 34.64 40.19 45.24
C GLU A 32 33.47 39.73 44.34
N ARG A 33 32.55 40.64 44.00
CA ARG A 33 31.33 40.31 43.25
C ARG A 33 31.58 40.30 41.74
N ARG A 34 31.76 39.12 41.13
CA ARG A 34 31.59 38.98 39.67
C ARG A 34 30.15 38.63 39.30
N ILE A 35 29.44 39.61 38.76
CA ILE A 35 28.11 39.44 38.19
C ILE A 35 28.25 38.62 36.90
N MET A 36 28.13 37.30 37.01
CA MET A 36 28.15 36.42 35.84
C MET A 36 26.83 36.57 35.09
N ARG A 37 26.86 37.24 33.93
CA ARG A 37 25.72 37.36 33.03
C ARG A 37 25.21 35.95 32.69
N VAL A 38 23.95 35.67 33.02
CA VAL A 38 23.25 34.48 32.52
C VAL A 38 23.01 34.69 31.04
N THR A 39 23.94 34.23 30.20
CA THR A 39 23.73 34.14 28.76
C THR A 39 22.78 32.99 28.49
N SER A 40 21.51 33.30 28.23
CA SER A 40 20.49 32.31 27.87
C SER A 40 20.99 31.38 26.78
N THR A 41 21.11 30.10 27.08
CA THR A 41 21.20 29.05 26.07
C THR A 41 19.88 29.02 25.30
N ILE A 42 19.86 29.69 24.15
CA ILE A 42 18.76 29.57 23.19
C ILE A 42 18.77 28.13 22.68
N LEU A 43 17.86 27.31 23.21
CA LEU A 43 17.60 25.98 22.68
C LEU A 43 16.96 26.14 21.30
N THR A 44 17.79 26.14 20.25
CA THR A 44 17.31 26.16 18.88
C THR A 44 16.61 24.84 18.57
N LEU A 45 15.30 24.84 18.71
CA LEU A 45 14.44 23.75 18.26
C LEU A 45 14.58 23.65 16.73
N THR A 46 15.41 22.73 16.25
CA THR A 46 15.51 22.43 14.82
C THR A 46 14.21 21.79 14.38
N ALA A 47 13.28 22.59 13.89
CA ALA A 47 12.11 22.12 13.19
C ALA A 47 12.56 21.42 11.89
N ALA A 48 12.81 20.11 11.99
CA ALA A 48 13.01 19.24 10.85
C ALA A 48 11.68 19.14 10.10
N ALA A 49 11.41 20.12 9.23
CA ALA A 49 10.25 20.13 8.36
C ALA A 49 10.35 18.94 7.39
N THR A 50 9.68 17.85 7.74
CA THR A 50 9.46 16.73 6.84
C THR A 50 8.61 17.20 5.67
N LEU A 51 9.28 17.63 4.60
CA LEU A 51 8.69 17.84 3.28
C LEU A 51 8.17 16.50 2.76
N LEU A 52 6.97 16.12 3.21
CA LEU A 52 6.13 15.18 2.49
C LEU A 52 5.94 15.78 1.11
N ALA A 53 6.49 15.11 0.09
CA ALA A 53 6.35 15.53 -1.30
C ALA A 53 4.87 15.50 -1.67
N GLN A 54 4.22 16.65 -1.62
CA GLN A 54 2.84 16.82 -2.04
C GLN A 54 2.80 16.57 -3.56
N SER A 55 1.87 15.73 -4.02
CA SER A 55 1.64 15.54 -5.45
C SER A 55 1.40 16.91 -6.10
N PRO A 56 1.94 17.16 -7.30
CA PRO A 56 1.65 18.40 -8.01
C PRO A 56 0.13 18.53 -8.24
N PRO A 57 -0.41 19.76 -8.34
CA PRO A 57 -1.84 19.96 -8.56
C PRO A 57 -2.30 19.16 -9.79
N ILE A 58 -3.53 18.64 -9.72
CA ILE A 58 -4.11 17.87 -10.82
C ILE A 58 -4.23 18.76 -12.05
N THR A 59 -3.75 18.27 -13.20
CA THR A 59 -3.91 18.97 -14.48
C THR A 59 -5.36 18.83 -14.95
N GLU A 60 -5.86 19.76 -15.76
CA GLU A 60 -7.20 19.63 -16.36
C GLU A 60 -7.38 18.30 -17.12
N GLN A 61 -6.31 17.84 -17.78
CA GLN A 61 -6.29 16.57 -18.48
C GLN A 61 -6.49 15.38 -17.52
N ALA A 62 -5.73 15.34 -16.43
CA ALA A 62 -5.86 14.33 -15.39
C ALA A 62 -7.20 14.44 -14.64
N ALA A 63 -7.78 15.64 -14.52
CA ALA A 63 -9.10 15.83 -13.91
C ALA A 63 -10.21 15.19 -14.76
N ARG A 64 -10.22 15.40 -16.08
CA ARG A 64 -11.15 14.70 -17.00
C ARG A 64 -10.95 13.19 -16.97
N GLY A 65 -9.69 12.74 -16.99
CA GLY A 65 -9.34 11.33 -16.88
C GLY A 65 -9.82 10.67 -15.58
N LYS A 66 -9.81 11.40 -14.46
CA LYS A 66 -10.31 10.93 -13.16
C LYS A 66 -11.81 10.69 -13.19
N VAL A 67 -12.60 11.59 -13.80
CA VAL A 67 -14.04 11.41 -13.97
C VAL A 67 -14.32 10.17 -14.83
N LEU A 68 -13.63 10.03 -15.97
CA LEU A 68 -13.76 8.83 -16.82
C LEU A 68 -13.39 7.53 -16.08
N PHE A 69 -12.37 7.56 -15.21
CA PHE A 69 -11.91 6.40 -14.46
C PHE A 69 -12.94 5.87 -13.44
N PHE A 70 -13.65 6.77 -12.75
CA PHE A 70 -14.57 6.42 -11.66
C PHE A 70 -16.06 6.47 -12.02
N GLU A 71 -16.46 7.32 -12.97
CA GLU A 71 -17.84 7.81 -13.12
C GLU A 71 -18.39 7.72 -14.56
N THR A 72 -17.64 7.10 -15.50
CA THR A 72 -18.06 6.98 -16.91
C THR A 72 -19.44 6.30 -17.08
N THR A 73 -20.22 6.84 -18.02
CA THR A 73 -21.49 6.26 -18.48
C THR A 73 -21.38 5.56 -19.83
N LYS A 74 -20.23 5.65 -20.51
CA LYS A 74 -19.97 5.03 -21.83
C LYS A 74 -19.71 3.51 -21.77
N GLY A 75 -19.65 2.95 -20.56
CA GLY A 75 -19.28 1.57 -20.30
C GLY A 75 -19.22 1.33 -18.80
N LYS A 76 -18.35 0.42 -18.37
CA LYS A 76 -18.05 0.23 -16.95
C LYS A 76 -16.86 1.12 -16.55
N PRO A 77 -16.92 1.89 -15.44
CA PRO A 77 -15.76 2.62 -14.93
C PRO A 77 -14.56 1.71 -14.75
N CYS A 78 -13.36 2.18 -15.06
CA CYS A 78 -12.12 1.44 -14.81
C CYS A 78 -12.01 1.00 -13.34
N ALA A 79 -12.47 1.85 -12.43
CA ALA A 79 -12.58 1.60 -11.00
C ALA A 79 -13.45 0.38 -10.60
N THR A 80 -14.29 -0.12 -11.51
CA THR A 80 -15.11 -1.34 -11.30
C THR A 80 -14.25 -2.57 -11.10
N CYS A 81 -13.08 -2.62 -11.74
CA CYS A 81 -12.14 -3.73 -11.68
C CYS A 81 -10.80 -3.31 -11.06
N HIS A 82 -10.35 -2.08 -11.27
CA HIS A 82 -9.02 -1.62 -10.87
C HIS A 82 -9.04 -0.65 -9.68
N GLN A 83 -7.98 -0.68 -8.88
CA GLN A 83 -7.74 0.30 -7.84
C GLN A 83 -6.87 1.45 -8.36
N MET A 84 -7.19 2.68 -7.95
CA MET A 84 -6.32 3.85 -8.09
C MET A 84 -6.53 4.80 -6.91
N GLU A 85 -5.45 5.42 -6.40
CA GLU A 85 -5.49 6.26 -5.17
C GLU A 85 -6.14 5.55 -3.95
N GLY A 86 -6.11 4.22 -3.90
CA GLY A 86 -6.78 3.42 -2.86
C GLY A 86 -8.29 3.23 -3.06
N LYS A 87 -8.87 3.78 -4.12
CA LYS A 87 -10.30 3.68 -4.48
C LYS A 87 -10.54 2.74 -5.66
N GLY A 88 -11.73 2.17 -5.74
CA GLY A 88 -12.09 1.16 -6.75
C GLY A 88 -11.97 -0.26 -6.22
N SER A 89 -12.10 -1.25 -7.10
CA SER A 89 -12.05 -2.67 -6.77
C SER A 89 -10.60 -3.20 -6.72
N GLU A 90 -10.35 -4.15 -5.83
CA GLU A 90 -9.10 -4.91 -5.79
C GLU A 90 -9.11 -6.14 -6.71
N ALA A 91 -10.14 -6.34 -7.52
CA ALA A 91 -10.27 -7.50 -8.41
C ALA A 91 -9.10 -7.60 -9.41
N GLY A 92 -8.78 -6.47 -10.06
CA GLY A 92 -7.59 -6.27 -10.88
C GLY A 92 -6.43 -5.64 -10.09
N PRO A 93 -5.26 -5.46 -10.73
CA PRO A 93 -4.12 -4.80 -10.10
C PRO A 93 -4.33 -3.29 -9.83
N ASP A 94 -3.68 -2.75 -8.80
CA ASP A 94 -3.57 -1.29 -8.55
C ASP A 94 -2.72 -0.65 -9.67
N LEU A 95 -3.32 0.30 -10.40
CA LEU A 95 -2.70 0.89 -11.59
C LEU A 95 -1.55 1.86 -11.29
N LYS A 96 -1.26 2.19 -10.03
CA LYS A 96 0.00 2.83 -9.63
C LYS A 96 1.22 2.05 -10.12
N MET A 97 1.12 0.72 -10.27
CA MET A 97 2.21 -0.11 -10.76
C MET A 97 2.60 0.19 -12.23
N ILE A 98 1.65 0.66 -13.05
CA ILE A 98 1.90 1.00 -14.47
C ILE A 98 2.08 2.50 -14.72
N ALA A 99 1.87 3.37 -13.71
CA ALA A 99 1.95 4.83 -13.86
C ALA A 99 3.34 5.38 -14.27
N ALA A 100 4.40 4.57 -14.14
CA ALA A 100 5.73 4.88 -14.62
C ALA A 100 5.94 4.62 -16.12
N LEU A 101 5.07 3.85 -16.77
CA LEU A 101 5.18 3.52 -18.19
C LEU A 101 4.93 4.75 -19.08
N SER A 102 5.40 4.66 -20.33
CA SER A 102 5.03 5.62 -21.37
C SER A 102 3.54 5.52 -21.68
N PRO A 103 2.89 6.57 -22.23
CA PRO A 103 1.50 6.50 -22.64
C PRO A 103 1.22 5.35 -23.61
N LYS A 104 2.14 5.08 -24.56
CA LYS A 104 2.05 3.92 -25.45
C LYS A 104 2.14 2.58 -24.71
N GLY A 105 2.99 2.47 -23.67
CA GLY A 105 3.05 1.27 -22.83
C GLY A 105 1.75 1.01 -22.07
N ILE A 106 1.08 2.06 -21.59
CA ILE A 106 -0.19 1.94 -20.85
C ILE A 106 -1.34 1.59 -21.81
N ILE A 107 -1.47 2.23 -22.98
CA ILE A 107 -2.56 1.90 -23.91
C ILE A 107 -2.44 0.47 -24.46
N MET A 108 -1.21 -0.04 -24.66
CA MET A 108 -0.99 -1.45 -25.02
C MET A 108 -1.49 -2.43 -23.95
N ALA A 109 -1.40 -2.08 -22.66
CA ALA A 109 -1.96 -2.89 -21.59
C ALA A 109 -3.51 -2.82 -21.57
N VAL A 110 -4.09 -1.63 -21.75
CA VAL A 110 -5.55 -1.41 -21.79
C VAL A 110 -6.22 -2.09 -22.99
N LEU A 111 -5.54 -2.15 -24.14
CA LEU A 111 -6.03 -2.79 -25.36
C LEU A 111 -5.56 -4.25 -25.53
N SER A 112 -4.97 -4.85 -24.48
CA SER A 112 -4.41 -6.19 -24.59
C SER A 112 -5.50 -7.26 -24.81
N SER A 113 -5.30 -8.05 -25.87
CA SER A 113 -6.11 -9.24 -26.18
C SER A 113 -5.82 -10.44 -25.27
N ARG A 114 -4.85 -10.32 -24.35
CA ARG A 114 -4.57 -11.31 -23.30
C ARG A 114 -4.27 -10.60 -21.99
N THR A 115 -5.01 -10.91 -20.93
CA THR A 115 -4.75 -10.34 -19.60
C THR A 115 -3.79 -11.24 -18.83
N ALA A 116 -2.72 -10.65 -18.30
CA ALA A 116 -1.74 -11.38 -17.51
C ALA A 116 -2.38 -12.01 -16.26
N TYR A 117 -1.94 -13.23 -15.94
CA TYR A 117 -2.37 -13.99 -14.76
C TYR A 117 -3.85 -14.43 -14.71
N MET A 118 -4.65 -14.14 -15.76
CA MET A 118 -6.02 -14.64 -15.82
C MET A 118 -6.03 -16.16 -15.99
N GLN A 119 -6.78 -16.85 -15.14
CA GLN A 119 -6.92 -18.29 -15.13
C GLN A 119 -8.32 -18.70 -15.61
N GLU A 120 -8.45 -19.92 -16.13
CA GLU A 120 -9.71 -20.62 -16.21
C GLU A 120 -9.75 -21.55 -14.99
N VAL A 121 -10.65 -21.27 -14.05
CA VAL A 121 -10.82 -22.02 -12.82
C VAL A 121 -12.01 -22.95 -13.00
N LYS A 122 -11.79 -24.25 -12.84
CA LYS A 122 -12.84 -25.28 -12.87
C LYS A 122 -13.09 -25.80 -11.46
N THR A 123 -14.33 -25.75 -11.00
CA THR A 123 -14.73 -26.28 -9.69
C THR A 123 -14.98 -27.79 -9.75
N SER A 124 -14.97 -28.45 -8.59
CA SER A 124 -15.34 -29.87 -8.45
C SER A 124 -16.80 -30.16 -8.81
N THR A 125 -17.68 -29.15 -8.74
CA THR A 125 -19.07 -29.20 -9.23
C THR A 125 -19.21 -29.02 -10.74
N GLY A 126 -18.10 -28.78 -11.46
CA GLY A 126 -18.07 -28.62 -12.91
C GLY A 126 -18.33 -27.20 -13.43
N GLN A 127 -18.53 -26.20 -12.56
CA GLN A 127 -18.59 -24.80 -12.98
C GLN A 127 -17.18 -24.34 -13.41
N THR A 128 -17.10 -23.67 -14.55
CA THR A 128 -15.88 -23.01 -15.03
C THR A 128 -16.07 -21.49 -15.05
N PHE A 129 -15.05 -20.72 -14.63
CA PHE A 129 -15.08 -19.26 -14.69
C PHE A 129 -13.68 -18.63 -14.92
N PRO A 130 -13.60 -17.43 -15.52
CA PRO A 130 -12.35 -16.67 -15.61
C PRO A 130 -11.99 -16.07 -14.25
N GLY A 131 -10.85 -16.46 -13.68
CA GLY A 131 -10.46 -16.11 -12.32
C GLY A 131 -9.10 -15.42 -12.22
N LEU A 132 -8.99 -14.37 -11.38
CA LEU A 132 -7.69 -13.90 -10.85
C LEU A 132 -7.54 -14.35 -9.40
N LEU A 133 -6.46 -15.11 -9.13
CA LEU A 133 -6.06 -15.45 -7.76
C LEU A 133 -5.50 -14.19 -7.07
N LYS A 134 -6.08 -13.82 -5.92
CA LYS A 134 -5.59 -12.72 -5.09
C LYS A 134 -4.66 -13.16 -3.95
N GLY A 135 -4.83 -14.39 -3.48
CA GLY A 135 -4.05 -14.96 -2.41
C GLY A 135 -4.60 -16.30 -1.95
N GLN A 136 -3.84 -16.98 -1.11
CA GLN A 136 -4.22 -18.26 -0.51
C GLN A 136 -3.86 -18.24 0.98
N ALA A 137 -4.78 -18.71 1.82
CA ALA A 137 -4.60 -18.86 3.26
C ALA A 137 -4.95 -20.30 3.64
N GLY A 138 -3.93 -21.10 3.98
CA GLY A 138 -4.11 -22.53 4.23
C GLY A 138 -4.62 -23.27 2.99
N ASP A 139 -5.79 -23.91 3.11
CA ASP A 139 -6.48 -24.61 2.03
C ASP A 139 -7.45 -23.73 1.23
N VAL A 140 -7.66 -22.46 1.62
CA VAL A 140 -8.59 -21.53 0.96
C VAL A 140 -7.86 -20.60 0.01
N SER A 141 -8.25 -20.61 -1.27
CA SER A 141 -7.82 -19.66 -2.30
C SER A 141 -8.89 -18.58 -2.50
N THR A 142 -8.47 -17.32 -2.49
CA THR A 142 -9.32 -16.16 -2.84
C THR A 142 -9.16 -15.84 -4.31
N TYR A 143 -10.26 -15.93 -5.05
CA TYR A 143 -10.38 -15.53 -6.45
C TYR A 143 -11.30 -14.32 -6.61
N TYR A 144 -11.09 -13.53 -7.66
CA TYR A 144 -12.16 -12.76 -8.29
C TYR A 144 -12.60 -13.46 -9.57
N ASP A 145 -13.91 -13.65 -9.69
CA ASP A 145 -14.59 -14.24 -10.84
C ASP A 145 -15.06 -13.13 -11.79
N PHE A 146 -14.55 -13.16 -13.02
CA PHE A 146 -14.82 -12.20 -14.10
C PHE A 146 -15.89 -12.68 -15.09
N SER A 147 -16.72 -13.67 -14.72
CA SER A 147 -17.91 -14.07 -15.51
C SER A 147 -19.03 -13.02 -15.49
N ALA A 148 -18.95 -12.04 -14.60
CA ALA A 148 -19.85 -10.90 -14.49
C ALA A 148 -19.09 -9.62 -14.13
N THR A 149 -19.74 -8.46 -14.33
CA THR A 149 -19.18 -7.14 -14.00
C THR A 149 -20.15 -6.36 -13.09
N PRO A 150 -19.78 -6.03 -11.84
CA PRO A 150 -18.45 -6.15 -11.23
C PRO A 150 -18.03 -7.61 -10.97
N PRO A 151 -16.71 -7.91 -10.96
CA PRO A 151 -16.20 -9.23 -10.63
C PRO A 151 -16.55 -9.65 -9.20
N ALA A 152 -16.96 -10.91 -9.01
CA ALA A 152 -17.38 -11.42 -7.71
C ALA A 152 -16.20 -12.05 -6.95
N LYS A 153 -16.00 -11.69 -5.68
CA LYS A 153 -15.04 -12.39 -4.81
C LYS A 153 -15.57 -13.80 -4.53
N ARG A 154 -14.73 -14.82 -4.72
CA ARG A 154 -14.98 -16.22 -4.36
C ARG A 154 -13.86 -16.70 -3.44
N GLU A 155 -14.23 -17.38 -2.37
CA GLU A 155 -13.29 -18.12 -1.51
C GLU A 155 -13.56 -19.60 -1.76
N LEU A 156 -12.56 -20.33 -2.27
CA LEU A 156 -12.67 -21.73 -2.67
C LEU A 156 -11.62 -22.55 -1.92
N LYS A 157 -12.05 -23.62 -1.26
CA LYS A 157 -11.13 -24.62 -0.70
C LYS A 157 -10.46 -25.38 -1.83
N LYS A 158 -9.25 -25.90 -1.56
CA LYS A 158 -8.52 -26.76 -2.51
C LYS A 158 -9.35 -27.95 -3.02
N ALA A 159 -10.22 -28.52 -2.18
CA ALA A 159 -11.11 -29.62 -2.58
C ALA A 159 -12.29 -29.20 -3.48
N GLU A 160 -12.58 -27.89 -3.57
CA GLU A 160 -13.61 -27.31 -4.43
C GLU A 160 -13.06 -26.92 -5.82
N ILE A 161 -11.74 -26.97 -6.00
CA ILE A 161 -11.03 -26.67 -7.24
C ILE A 161 -10.62 -28.00 -7.90
N ALA A 162 -11.14 -28.25 -9.10
CA ALA A 162 -10.80 -29.44 -9.90
C ALA A 162 -9.61 -29.19 -10.84
N ASP A 163 -9.51 -28.00 -11.42
CA ASP A 163 -8.42 -27.61 -12.32
C ASP A 163 -8.25 -26.07 -12.36
N THR A 164 -7.04 -25.61 -12.66
CA THR A 164 -6.71 -24.20 -12.92
C THR A 164 -5.65 -24.12 -14.02
N LYS A 165 -5.96 -23.43 -15.12
CA LYS A 165 -5.05 -23.25 -16.26
C LYS A 165 -5.00 -21.80 -16.73
N ASP A 166 -4.02 -21.44 -17.55
CA ASP A 166 -3.94 -20.11 -18.19
C ASP A 166 -5.18 -19.86 -19.08
N ASN A 167 -5.71 -18.63 -19.02
CA ASN A 167 -6.84 -18.20 -19.84
C ASN A 167 -6.41 -17.15 -20.87
N ALA A 168 -5.88 -17.62 -21.99
CA ALA A 168 -5.56 -16.79 -23.15
C ALA A 168 -6.80 -16.23 -23.91
N GLN A 169 -8.02 -16.62 -23.54
CA GLN A 169 -9.26 -16.16 -24.19
C GLN A 169 -9.83 -14.89 -23.55
N TRP A 170 -9.58 -14.66 -22.26
CA TRP A 170 -10.09 -13.49 -21.56
C TRP A 170 -9.30 -12.22 -21.94
N LYS A 171 -10.02 -11.28 -22.53
CA LYS A 171 -9.52 -9.97 -22.96
C LYS A 171 -9.87 -8.95 -21.90
N HIS A 172 -9.03 -7.94 -21.70
CA HIS A 172 -9.43 -6.78 -20.91
C HIS A 172 -10.76 -6.24 -21.49
N PRO A 173 -11.79 -5.94 -20.67
CA PRO A 173 -13.15 -5.81 -21.18
C PRO A 173 -13.24 -4.75 -22.28
N PRO A 174 -13.93 -5.04 -23.40
CA PRO A 174 -14.00 -4.14 -24.54
C PRO A 174 -14.86 -2.90 -24.27
N GLU A 175 -15.30 -2.63 -23.04
CA GLU A 175 -15.91 -1.34 -22.69
C GLU A 175 -14.95 -0.14 -22.87
N SER A 176 -13.64 -0.37 -23.05
CA SER A 176 -12.70 0.65 -23.54
C SER A 176 -12.91 1.05 -25.02
N THR A 177 -13.66 0.28 -25.82
CA THR A 177 -13.84 0.53 -27.26
C THR A 177 -14.77 1.70 -27.60
N GLY A 178 -15.56 2.19 -26.64
CA GLY A 178 -16.39 3.38 -26.79
C GLY A 178 -15.67 4.72 -26.54
N TYR A 179 -14.39 4.67 -26.17
CA TYR A 179 -13.59 5.84 -25.85
C TYR A 179 -12.89 6.42 -27.09
N THR A 180 -12.87 7.74 -27.21
CA THR A 180 -12.01 8.40 -28.20
C THR A 180 -10.55 8.39 -27.75
N LYS A 181 -9.63 8.75 -28.65
CA LYS A 181 -8.20 8.86 -28.33
C LYS A 181 -7.93 9.98 -27.33
N GLU A 182 -8.75 11.01 -27.31
CA GLU A 182 -8.70 12.10 -26.34
C GLU A 182 -9.08 11.59 -24.95
N GLU A 183 -10.16 10.81 -24.85
CA GLU A 183 -10.63 10.26 -23.58
C GLU A 183 -9.66 9.20 -23.01
N LEU A 184 -9.07 8.36 -23.87
CA LEU A 184 -8.00 7.43 -23.49
C LEU A 184 -6.73 8.19 -23.04
N ALA A 185 -6.35 9.26 -23.74
CA ALA A 185 -5.22 10.10 -23.35
C ALA A 185 -5.47 10.77 -21.98
N ASP A 186 -6.69 11.22 -21.73
CA ASP A 186 -7.10 11.79 -20.44
C ASP A 186 -7.03 10.77 -19.30
N VAL A 187 -7.58 9.56 -19.47
CA VAL A 187 -7.47 8.47 -18.47
C VAL A 187 -6.00 8.11 -18.20
N ILE A 188 -5.16 8.06 -19.23
CA ILE A 188 -3.73 7.75 -19.07
C ILE A 188 -2.98 8.92 -18.40
N ALA A 189 -3.35 10.18 -18.69
CA ALA A 189 -2.84 11.33 -17.95
C ALA A 189 -3.20 11.25 -16.46
N TYR A 190 -4.44 10.85 -16.12
CA TYR A 190 -4.86 10.60 -14.75
C TYR A 190 -4.04 9.51 -14.06
N VAL A 191 -3.89 8.32 -14.67
CA VAL A 191 -3.11 7.21 -14.09
C VAL A 191 -1.65 7.63 -13.83
N ARG A 192 -1.02 8.31 -14.79
CA ARG A 192 0.37 8.79 -14.67
C ARG A 192 0.52 9.90 -13.63
N TRP A 193 -0.45 10.82 -13.52
CA TRP A 193 -0.48 11.85 -12.48
C TRP A 193 -0.68 11.24 -11.09
N ALA A 194 -1.72 10.43 -10.89
CA ALA A 194 -2.06 9.90 -9.56
C ALA A 194 -1.06 8.84 -9.05
N GLY A 195 -0.29 8.19 -9.92
CA GLY A 195 0.73 7.20 -9.52
C GLY A 195 2.17 7.71 -9.46
N LYS A 196 2.52 8.77 -10.20
CA LYS A 196 3.90 9.30 -10.29
C LYS A 196 4.02 10.83 -10.34
N GLY A 197 2.93 11.58 -10.20
CA GLY A 197 2.93 13.04 -10.29
C GLY A 197 3.24 13.59 -11.69
N HIS A 198 3.14 12.77 -12.74
CA HIS A 198 3.41 13.23 -14.11
C HIS A 198 2.38 14.28 -14.54
N THR A 199 2.85 15.48 -14.91
CA THR A 199 2.03 16.59 -15.41
C THR A 199 2.13 16.81 -16.92
N THR A 200 3.07 16.13 -17.59
CA THR A 200 3.25 16.21 -19.05
C THR A 200 1.98 15.73 -19.78
N PRO A 201 1.38 16.55 -20.66
CA PRO A 201 0.19 16.16 -21.40
C PRO A 201 0.39 14.90 -22.23
N VAL A 202 -0.60 14.03 -22.24
CA VAL A 202 -0.67 12.83 -23.09
C VAL A 202 -1.37 13.20 -24.39
N LYS A 203 -0.81 12.83 -25.54
CA LYS A 203 -1.39 13.21 -26.83
C LYS A 203 -2.32 12.12 -27.34
N PRO A 204 -3.45 12.45 -27.98
CA PRO A 204 -4.32 11.45 -28.64
C PRO A 204 -3.57 10.60 -29.67
N GLY A 205 -2.52 11.15 -30.31
CA GLY A 205 -1.64 10.41 -31.22
C GLY A 205 -0.86 9.26 -30.56
N ASP A 206 -0.66 9.30 -29.23
CA ASP A 206 0.01 8.24 -28.47
C ASP A 206 -0.91 7.02 -28.23
N MET A 207 -2.23 7.16 -28.46
CA MET A 207 -3.25 6.12 -28.22
C MET A 207 -3.38 5.12 -29.39
N ASN A 208 -2.44 5.13 -30.32
CA ASN A 208 -2.33 4.12 -31.36
C ASN A 208 -1.46 2.95 -30.84
N PRO A 209 -2.00 1.71 -30.73
CA PRO A 209 -1.20 0.54 -30.39
C PRO A 209 -0.05 0.30 -31.38
#